data_AF-A0A2E4WJL2-F1
#
_entry.id   AF-A0A2E4WJL2-F1
#
_cell.length_a   1.000
_cell.length_b   1.000
_cell.length_c   1.000
_cell.angle_alpha   90.00
_cell.angle_beta   90.00
_cell.angle_gamma   90.00
#
_symmetry.space_group_name_H-M   'P 1'
#
loop_
_entity.id
_entity.type
_entity.pdbx_description
1 polymer ?
#
loop_
_entity_poly.entity_id
_entity_poly.type
_entity_poly.pdbx_seq_one_letter_code
_entity_poly.pdbx_strand_id
1 'polypeptide(L)'
;MSILEKYAKAVDALDEEVMNDCFHDDFKFTHHAAGKVLSKSDVISWVMSGDVNREKVRILFENDEVGVEHAVVSFNDGNRQAVLAFVTYKDGKIHTLETGASNLTE
;
A
#
# COMPACT_ATOMS: atom_id res chain seq x y z
N MET A 1 11.34 9.66 -9.84
CA MET A 1 10.66 8.51 -9.23
C MET A 1 9.27 8.98 -8.88
N SER A 2 8.26 8.25 -9.28
CA SER A 2 6.88 8.60 -8.96
C SER A 2 6.55 8.35 -7.47
N ILE A 3 5.37 8.77 -7.01
CA ILE A 3 4.97 8.60 -5.60
C ILE A 3 4.81 7.11 -5.30
N LEU A 4 4.18 6.34 -6.19
CA LEU A 4 4.04 4.90 -6.05
C LEU A 4 5.36 4.15 -6.13
N GLU A 5 6.28 4.55 -7.02
CA GLU A 5 7.60 3.92 -7.08
C GLU A 5 8.38 4.14 -5.77
N LYS A 6 8.27 5.35 -5.19
CA LYS A 6 8.89 5.68 -3.90
C LYS A 6 8.29 4.84 -2.78
N TYR A 7 6.97 4.78 -2.72
CA TYR A 7 6.22 4.00 -1.74
C TYR A 7 6.53 2.51 -1.84
N ALA A 8 6.54 1.93 -3.05
CA ALA A 8 6.86 0.54 -3.28
C ALA A 8 8.24 0.17 -2.74
N LYS A 9 9.27 0.96 -3.06
CA LYS A 9 10.62 0.75 -2.55
C LYS A 9 10.71 0.89 -1.03
N ALA A 10 9.98 1.84 -0.44
CA ALA A 10 9.97 2.03 1.01
C ALA A 10 9.36 0.83 1.74
N VAL A 11 8.27 0.27 1.21
CA VAL A 11 7.66 -0.95 1.75
C VAL A 11 8.61 -2.14 1.63
N ASP A 12 9.21 -2.36 0.46
CA ASP A 12 10.13 -3.48 0.22
C ASP A 12 11.39 -3.40 1.10
N ALA A 13 11.87 -2.19 1.40
CA ALA A 13 13.04 -1.94 2.24
C ALA A 13 12.72 -1.84 3.75
N LEU A 14 11.45 -1.89 4.14
CA LEU A 14 11.00 -1.58 5.50
C LEU A 14 11.53 -0.21 6.00
N ASP A 15 11.50 0.79 5.12
CA ASP A 15 11.99 2.14 5.41
C ASP A 15 10.88 3.03 5.98
N GLU A 16 10.80 3.04 7.31
CA GLU A 16 9.80 3.82 8.05
C GLU A 16 9.87 5.33 7.76
N GLU A 17 11.07 5.88 7.58
CA GLU A 17 11.26 7.32 7.33
C GLU A 17 10.67 7.70 5.97
N VAL A 18 11.00 6.93 4.93
CA VAL A 18 10.49 7.18 3.58
C VAL A 18 8.98 6.92 3.51
N MET A 19 8.47 5.89 4.22
CA MET A 19 7.03 5.67 4.31
C MET A 19 6.30 6.85 4.98
N ASN A 20 6.85 7.39 6.07
CA ASN A 20 6.30 8.56 6.73
C ASN A 20 6.25 9.79 5.80
N ASP A 21 7.23 9.93 4.91
CA ASP A 21 7.23 11.01 3.93
C ASP A 21 6.24 10.77 2.78
N CYS A 22 6.02 9.51 2.35
CA CYS A 22 5.07 9.16 1.31
C CYS A 22 3.60 9.42 1.68
N PHE A 23 3.22 9.27 2.95
CA PHE A 23 1.83 9.42 3.40
C PHE A 23 1.53 10.84 3.89
N HIS A 24 0.40 11.38 3.46
CA HIS A 24 -0.18 12.60 4.02
C HIS A 24 -0.58 12.36 5.50
N ASP A 25 -0.56 13.39 6.34
CA ASP A 25 -0.86 13.22 7.78
C ASP A 25 -2.32 12.78 8.03
N ASP A 26 -3.26 13.31 7.24
CA ASP A 26 -4.67 12.87 7.20
C ASP A 26 -4.90 11.52 6.47
N PHE A 27 -3.87 10.71 6.22
CA PHE A 27 -4.00 9.49 5.42
C PHE A 27 -5.02 8.49 6.00
N LYS A 28 -5.78 7.86 5.09
CA LYS A 28 -6.73 6.79 5.41
C LYS A 28 -6.60 5.61 4.44
N PHE A 29 -6.48 4.42 4.99
CA PHE A 29 -6.59 3.18 4.23
C PHE A 29 -7.92 2.49 4.51
N THR A 30 -8.78 2.37 3.50
CA THR A 30 -10.03 1.62 3.57
C THR A 30 -9.78 0.16 3.20
N HIS A 31 -9.70 -0.70 4.22
CA HIS A 31 -9.52 -2.13 4.06
C HIS A 31 -10.88 -2.82 3.98
N HIS A 32 -11.47 -2.82 2.77
CA HIS A 32 -12.83 -3.32 2.51
C HIS A 32 -13.04 -4.76 2.98
N ALA A 33 -12.08 -5.66 2.71
CA ALA A 33 -12.17 -7.07 3.10
C ALA A 33 -12.28 -7.28 4.63
N ALA A 34 -11.66 -6.40 5.42
CA ALA A 34 -11.70 -6.45 6.89
C ALA A 34 -12.79 -5.54 7.50
N GLY A 35 -13.47 -4.72 6.69
CA GLY A 35 -14.44 -3.73 7.18
C GLY A 35 -13.82 -2.67 8.10
N LYS A 36 -12.55 -2.29 7.88
CA LYS A 36 -11.81 -1.36 8.73
C LYS A 36 -11.23 -0.19 7.95
N VAL A 37 -11.05 0.94 8.62
CA VAL A 37 -10.25 2.06 8.14
C VAL A 37 -9.03 2.19 9.04
N LEU A 38 -7.85 2.14 8.44
CA LEU A 38 -6.55 2.23 9.13
C LEU A 38 -5.96 3.63 8.95
N SER A 39 -5.31 4.12 10.00
CA SER A 39 -4.55 5.38 9.97
C SER A 39 -3.14 5.17 9.40
N LYS A 40 -2.41 6.28 9.19
CA LYS A 40 -1.00 6.27 8.78
C LYS A 40 -0.14 5.42 9.71
N SER A 41 -0.26 5.61 11.03
CA SER A 41 0.53 4.87 12.02
C SER A 41 0.19 3.38 12.04
N ASP A 42 -1.08 3.01 11.83
CA ASP A 42 -1.50 1.61 11.78
C ASP A 42 -0.87 0.90 10.57
N VAL A 43 -0.90 1.54 9.39
CA VAL A 43 -0.33 0.98 8.15
C VAL A 43 1.19 0.87 8.24
N ILE A 44 1.87 1.91 8.72
CA ILE A 44 3.32 1.87 8.90
C ILE A 44 3.69 0.76 9.88
N SER A 45 3.04 0.69 11.04
CA SER A 45 3.30 -0.34 12.05
C SER A 45 3.07 -1.75 11.49
N TRP A 46 2.04 -1.93 10.65
CA TRP A 46 1.75 -3.21 10.02
C TRP A 46 2.84 -3.61 9.01
N VAL A 47 3.28 -2.69 8.15
CA VAL A 47 4.39 -2.96 7.22
C VAL A 47 5.68 -3.25 7.99
N MET A 48 6.01 -2.45 9.01
CA MET A 48 7.20 -2.63 9.85
C MET A 48 7.20 -3.94 10.65
N SER A 49 6.04 -4.55 10.90
CA SER A 49 5.95 -5.86 11.53
C SER A 49 6.56 -6.99 10.67
N GLY A 50 6.79 -6.73 9.38
CA GLY A 50 7.26 -7.74 8.42
C GLY A 50 6.16 -8.71 7.98
N ASP A 51 4.91 -8.48 8.36
CA ASP A 51 3.77 -9.31 7.97
C ASP A 51 3.35 -9.12 6.51
N VAL A 52 3.73 -8.02 5.87
CA VAL A 52 3.34 -7.73 4.48
C VAL A 52 4.54 -7.94 3.57
N ASN A 53 4.47 -8.96 2.71
CA ASN A 53 5.47 -9.18 1.65
C ASN A 53 4.83 -8.96 0.27
N ARG A 54 5.48 -8.18 -0.60
CA ARG A 54 4.96 -7.81 -1.92
C ARG A 54 5.85 -8.36 -3.03
N GLU A 55 5.23 -9.04 -3.97
CA GLU A 55 5.85 -9.53 -5.20
C GLU A 55 5.14 -8.98 -6.44
N LYS A 56 5.83 -8.97 -7.58
CA LYS A 56 5.25 -8.58 -8.88
C LYS A 56 4.51 -7.24 -8.82
N VAL A 57 5.10 -6.26 -8.11
CA VAL A 57 4.57 -4.90 -8.00
C VAL A 57 4.58 -4.27 -9.39
N ARG A 58 3.42 -3.80 -9.83
CA ARG A 58 3.21 -3.14 -11.13
C ARG A 58 2.42 -1.87 -10.91
N ILE A 59 3.00 -0.74 -11.27
CA ILE A 59 2.26 0.52 -11.36
C ILE A 59 1.54 0.50 -12.71
N LEU A 60 0.21 0.50 -12.67
CA LEU A 60 -0.64 0.41 -13.86
C LEU A 60 -0.98 1.79 -14.41
N PHE A 61 -1.13 2.77 -13.51
CA PHE A 61 -1.43 4.15 -13.84
C PHE A 61 -0.98 5.08 -12.71
N GLU A 62 -0.52 6.28 -13.04
CA GLU A 62 -0.24 7.33 -12.08
C GLU A 62 -0.29 8.70 -12.74
N ASN A 63 -0.91 9.66 -12.07
CA ASN A 63 -0.84 11.09 -12.37
C ASN A 63 -0.78 11.90 -11.06
N ASP A 64 -0.98 13.20 -11.12
CA ASP A 64 -0.87 14.08 -9.94
C ASP A 64 -2.06 13.95 -8.95
N GLU A 65 -3.13 13.25 -9.32
CA GLU A 65 -4.35 13.10 -8.49
C GLU A 65 -4.54 11.68 -7.96
N VAL A 66 -4.25 10.66 -8.78
CA VAL A 66 -4.54 9.26 -8.48
C VAL A 66 -3.49 8.30 -9.03
N GLY A 67 -3.44 7.12 -8.43
CA GLY A 67 -2.59 6.03 -8.85
C GLY A 67 -3.27 4.68 -8.72
N VAL A 68 -2.84 3.74 -9.56
CA VAL A 68 -3.28 2.35 -9.52
C VAL A 68 -2.06 1.46 -9.57
N GLU A 69 -1.93 0.59 -8.57
CA GLU A 69 -0.92 -0.46 -8.58
C GLU A 69 -1.57 -1.83 -8.38
N HIS A 70 -0.87 -2.84 -8.86
CA HIS A 70 -1.18 -4.23 -8.60
C HIS A 70 0.04 -4.92 -8.00
N ALA A 71 -0.15 -5.67 -6.93
CA ALA A 71 0.88 -6.52 -6.34
C ALA A 71 0.30 -7.90 -6.00
N VAL A 72 1.17 -8.91 -5.93
CA VAL A 72 0.85 -10.15 -5.23
C VAL A 72 1.39 -10.00 -3.81
N VAL A 73 0.51 -10.08 -2.82
CA VAL A 73 0.85 -9.87 -1.41
C VAL A 73 0.74 -11.20 -0.68
N SER A 74 1.76 -11.56 0.10
CA SER A 74 1.73 -12.68 1.04
C SER A 74 1.87 -12.20 2.47
N PHE A 75 1.28 -12.97 3.38
CA PHE A 75 1.27 -12.68 4.81
C PHE A 75 1.91 -13.82 5.62
N ASN A 76 2.30 -13.55 6.87
CA ASN A 76 2.97 -14.56 7.71
C ASN A 76 2.07 -15.74 8.08
N ASP A 77 0.75 -15.58 7.95
CA ASP A 77 -0.24 -16.65 8.13
C ASP A 77 -0.34 -17.61 6.93
N GLY A 78 0.44 -17.37 5.86
CA GLY A 78 0.45 -18.15 4.64
C GLY A 78 -0.58 -17.72 3.59
N ASN A 79 -1.44 -16.74 3.89
CA ASN A 79 -2.37 -16.20 2.90
C ASN A 79 -1.62 -15.47 1.79
N ARG A 80 -2.12 -15.63 0.56
CA ARG A 80 -1.57 -14.96 -0.62
C ARG A 80 -2.69 -14.39 -1.47
N GLN A 81 -2.55 -13.14 -1.88
CA GLN A 81 -3.60 -12.38 -2.54
C GLN A 81 -3.07 -11.58 -3.73
N ALA A 82 -3.83 -11.53 -4.82
CA ALA A 82 -3.65 -10.52 -5.85
C ALA A 82 -4.40 -9.26 -5.39
N VAL A 83 -3.66 -8.18 -5.17
CA VAL A 83 -4.18 -6.91 -4.64
C VAL A 83 -4.09 -5.85 -5.71
N LEU A 84 -5.23 -5.25 -6.04
CA LEU A 84 -5.33 -4.01 -6.78
C LEU A 84 -5.54 -2.87 -5.78
N ALA A 85 -4.61 -1.92 -5.74
CA ALA A 85 -4.69 -0.75 -4.90
C ALA A 85 -5.01 0.49 -5.74
N PHE A 86 -6.00 1.25 -5.29
CA PHE A 86 -6.28 2.58 -5.78
C PHE A 86 -5.82 3.59 -4.73
N VAL A 87 -5.02 4.56 -5.14
CA VAL A 87 -4.54 5.64 -4.28
C VAL A 87 -4.97 7.00 -4.81
N THR A 88 -5.23 7.93 -3.90
CA THR A 88 -5.38 9.35 -4.23
C THR A 88 -4.23 10.14 -3.62
N TYR A 89 -3.90 11.27 -4.25
CA TYR A 89 -2.85 12.15 -3.78
C TYR A 89 -3.41 13.48 -3.28
N LYS A 90 -2.73 14.04 -2.29
CA LYS A 90 -2.94 15.39 -1.77
C LYS A 90 -1.59 15.94 -1.37
N ASP A 91 -1.26 17.15 -1.81
CA ASP A 91 0.00 17.83 -1.51
C ASP A 91 1.24 16.99 -1.85
N GLY A 92 1.19 16.22 -2.94
CA GLY A 92 2.28 15.35 -3.40
C GLY A 92 2.49 14.10 -2.56
N LYS A 93 1.53 13.74 -1.69
CA LYS A 93 1.57 12.58 -0.80
C LYS A 93 0.34 11.70 -0.96
N ILE A 94 0.44 10.42 -0.61
CA ILE A 94 -0.70 9.49 -0.62
C ILE A 94 -1.69 9.92 0.47
N HIS A 95 -2.91 10.23 0.05
CA HIS A 95 -3.98 10.70 0.93
C HIS A 95 -4.98 9.61 1.28
N THR A 96 -5.43 8.84 0.29
CA THR A 96 -6.26 7.66 0.55
C THR A 96 -5.70 6.46 -0.17
N LEU A 97 -5.92 5.30 0.42
CA LEU A 97 -5.67 3.99 -0.17
C LEU A 97 -6.92 3.15 -0.01
N GLU A 98 -7.28 2.38 -1.02
CA GLU A 98 -8.26 1.31 -0.90
C GLU A 98 -7.84 0.14 -1.77
N THR A 99 -8.25 -1.06 -1.36
CA THR A 99 -7.81 -2.29 -2.01
C THR A 99 -8.97 -3.21 -2.36
N GLY A 100 -8.87 -3.82 -3.54
CA GLY A 100 -9.57 -5.05 -3.90
C GLY A 100 -8.57 -6.20 -3.87
N ALA A 101 -8.86 -7.24 -3.09
CA ALA A 101 -7.99 -8.41 -2.95
C ALA A 101 -8.72 -9.68 -3.40
N SER A 102 -8.04 -10.51 -4.19
CA SER A 102 -8.50 -11.85 -4.57
C SER A 102 -7.54 -12.89 -4.01
N ASN A 103 -8.05 -13.86 -3.25
CA ASN A 103 -7.23 -14.96 -2.75
C ASN A 103 -6.67 -15.76 -3.92
N LEU A 104 -5.38 -16.05 -3.87
CA LEU A 104 -4.69 -16.91 -4.82
C LEU A 104 -4.56 -18.29 -4.18
N THR A 105 -5.04 -19.32 -4.87
CA THR A 105 -4.65 -20.69 -4.56
C THR A 105 -3.25 -20.95 -5.11
N GLU A 106 -2.51 -21.86 -4.49
CA GLU A 106 -1.24 -22.37 -5.04
C GLU A 106 -1.41 -22.91 -6.46
#